data_AF-A0A2D9S832-F1
#
_entry.id   AF-A0A2D9S832-F1
#
_cell.length_a   1.000
_cell.length_b   1.000
_cell.length_c   1.000
_cell.angle_alpha   90.00
_cell.angle_beta   90.00
_cell.angle_gamma   90.00
#
_symmetry.space_group_name_H-M   'P 1'
#
loop_
_entity.id
_entity.type
_entity.pdbx_description
1 polymer ?
#
loop_
_entity_poly.entity_id
_entity_poly.type
_entity_poly.pdbx_seq_one_letter_code
_entity_poly.pdbx_strand_id
1 'polypeptide(L)'
;MKDDRLPRIEAFAKIEMYEDVTASCTIEGSSFALGTISGKLLIYQLDNLVYQSDLDSEIISIFPHGDGVIAASNIGLVQCLDKIPTWEINLTSGIDNFVFSGVFGYFSDSNGEVVVIDSEGNQIYSQFHEDVNRLAASKDGDLFAIAKTDGTLIISTPSNQLLQNSSADESDIETISQICFRQDGVLLACRDSLGFTLDDGPENRLECWHSVRGLLHVSELPAISSSILPTKTGAIVGCNNGSLLRFTIGEEVEELAILEHPISSIIQWGEDVIVGTWFNSMRISSKGEVIWSHEHEGLVTNILAINSETIAVIGSSPSGEKPASVVLIDPDSEPIIYESETFDYDFNPSKSKKFTGGLTEAEISEAEAPPSVSLETEGLIHDLEEDIELIPDEKIVSETDLLQDLAESAKAINLPPIADAGDDKTICAEDDGTAIILLDGSRSYDPDGSIDHYSWQNSNGKVIGDSAQVRVRLRAGTHSFELTVIDNNGAASKAIVTMRVQ
;
A
#
# COMPACT_ATOMS: atom_id res chain seq x y z
N MET A 1 -8.73 -12.78 34.86
CA MET A 1 -8.53 -12.16 33.54
C MET A 1 -8.83 -13.24 32.53
N LYS A 2 -9.72 -12.99 31.56
CA LYS A 2 -9.80 -13.88 30.40
C LYS A 2 -8.44 -13.77 29.70
N ASP A 3 -7.87 -14.90 29.34
CA ASP A 3 -6.65 -14.93 28.55
C ASP A 3 -7.02 -14.40 27.16
N ASP A 4 -6.72 -13.13 26.89
CA ASP A 4 -7.05 -12.44 25.64
C ASP A 4 -6.09 -12.83 24.49
N ARG A 5 -5.32 -13.92 24.63
CA ARG A 5 -4.44 -14.40 23.57
C ARG A 5 -5.23 -15.19 22.55
N LEU A 6 -5.18 -14.74 21.30
CA LEU A 6 -5.75 -15.44 20.15
C LEU A 6 -5.16 -16.86 20.05
N PRO A 7 -5.95 -17.88 19.68
CA PRO A 7 -5.43 -19.22 19.40
C PRO A 7 -4.36 -19.13 18.31
N ARG A 8 -3.22 -19.80 18.49
CA ARG A 8 -2.11 -19.75 17.52
C ARG A 8 -2.04 -21.01 16.67
N ILE A 9 -1.72 -20.87 15.39
CA ILE A 9 -1.42 -22.02 14.51
C ILE A 9 0.06 -22.01 14.12
N GLU A 10 0.64 -23.21 14.03
CA GLU A 10 2.01 -23.41 13.59
C GLU A 10 2.06 -23.77 12.11
N ALA A 11 3.10 -23.27 11.45
CA ALA A 11 3.42 -23.69 10.10
C ALA A 11 4.14 -25.03 10.10
N PHE A 12 3.83 -25.89 9.14
CA PHE A 12 4.50 -27.19 9.01
C PHE A 12 5.75 -27.13 8.13
N ALA A 13 5.88 -26.11 7.27
CA ALA A 13 7.05 -25.90 6.43
C ALA A 13 7.34 -24.41 6.22
N LYS A 14 8.62 -24.11 5.97
CA LYS A 14 9.15 -22.76 5.73
C LYS A 14 10.13 -22.81 4.56
N ILE A 15 9.92 -21.96 3.57
CA ILE A 15 10.75 -21.81 2.38
C ILE A 15 11.53 -20.49 2.51
N GLU A 16 12.83 -20.60 2.74
CA GLU A 16 13.71 -19.44 2.85
C GLU A 16 13.88 -18.77 1.48
N MET A 17 13.64 -17.46 1.42
CA MET A 17 13.77 -16.67 0.21
C MET A 17 15.06 -15.87 0.21
N TYR A 18 15.68 -15.72 -0.95
CA TYR A 18 16.91 -14.93 -1.14
C TYR A 18 16.65 -13.50 -1.60
N GLU A 19 15.40 -13.18 -1.91
CA GLU A 19 14.92 -11.91 -2.46
C GLU A 19 13.40 -11.81 -2.25
N ASP A 20 12.87 -10.60 -2.31
CA ASP A 20 11.44 -10.38 -2.08
C ASP A 20 10.59 -10.96 -3.22
N VAL A 21 9.45 -11.53 -2.84
CA VAL A 21 8.43 -12.04 -3.75
C VAL A 21 7.49 -10.90 -4.13
N THR A 22 7.37 -10.64 -5.43
CA THR A 22 6.59 -9.53 -6.00
C THR A 22 5.32 -10.03 -6.69
N ALA A 23 5.31 -11.27 -7.19
CA ALA A 23 4.17 -11.89 -7.83
C ALA A 23 4.01 -13.35 -7.41
N SER A 24 2.77 -13.86 -7.44
CA SER A 24 2.53 -15.26 -7.07
C SER A 24 1.20 -15.77 -7.62
N CYS A 25 1.12 -17.07 -7.91
CA CYS A 25 -0.14 -17.72 -8.28
C CYS A 25 -0.15 -19.20 -7.92
N THR A 26 -1.35 -19.76 -7.68
CA THR A 26 -1.53 -21.21 -7.56
C THR A 26 -1.54 -21.86 -8.94
N ILE A 27 -0.91 -23.03 -9.06
CA ILE A 27 -0.92 -23.90 -10.23
C ILE A 27 -1.62 -25.22 -9.86
N GLU A 28 -2.12 -25.96 -10.84
CA GLU A 28 -2.68 -27.28 -10.60
C GLU A 28 -1.67 -28.25 -9.94
N GLY A 29 -2.19 -29.30 -9.29
CA GLY A 29 -1.34 -30.36 -8.72
C GLY A 29 -0.63 -30.00 -7.41
N SER A 30 -1.20 -29.10 -6.60
CA SER A 30 -0.59 -28.61 -5.34
C SER A 30 0.75 -27.89 -5.55
N SER A 31 0.86 -27.16 -6.66
CA SER A 31 2.03 -26.35 -6.98
C SER A 31 1.66 -24.88 -6.97
N PHE A 32 2.66 -24.02 -6.81
CA PHE A 32 2.50 -22.58 -6.91
C PHE A 32 3.76 -21.94 -7.48
N ALA A 33 3.58 -20.83 -8.17
CA ALA A 33 4.67 -20.03 -8.71
C ALA A 33 4.87 -18.76 -7.89
N LEU A 34 6.12 -18.37 -7.76
CA LEU A 34 6.58 -17.13 -7.16
C LEU A 34 7.45 -16.39 -8.17
N GLY A 35 7.24 -15.09 -8.28
CA GLY A 35 8.08 -14.17 -9.04
C GLY A 35 8.78 -13.22 -8.09
N THR A 36 10.02 -12.89 -8.39
CA THR A 36 10.86 -12.08 -7.50
C THR A 36 11.24 -10.74 -8.12
N ILE A 37 11.74 -9.84 -7.26
CA ILE A 37 12.21 -8.51 -7.67
C ILE A 37 13.40 -8.54 -8.66
N SER A 38 14.24 -9.58 -8.65
CA SER A 38 15.32 -9.70 -9.65
C SER A 38 14.91 -10.42 -10.94
N GLY A 39 13.66 -10.92 -11.01
CA GLY A 39 13.15 -11.59 -12.20
C GLY A 39 13.18 -13.12 -12.16
N LYS A 40 13.44 -13.72 -11.00
CA LYS A 40 13.40 -15.18 -10.89
C LYS A 40 11.97 -15.68 -10.79
N LEU A 41 11.63 -16.60 -11.69
CA LEU A 41 10.42 -17.39 -11.62
C LEU A 41 10.73 -18.72 -10.93
N LEU A 42 10.06 -18.99 -9.82
CA LEU A 42 10.26 -20.18 -8.99
C LEU A 42 8.94 -20.94 -8.89
N ILE A 43 8.92 -22.23 -9.25
CA ILE A 43 7.74 -23.08 -9.07
C ILE A 43 8.04 -24.11 -7.99
N TYR A 44 7.19 -24.13 -6.98
CA TYR A 44 7.26 -25.05 -5.87
C TYR A 44 6.11 -26.05 -5.94
N GLN A 45 6.41 -27.30 -5.57
CA GLN A 45 5.41 -28.29 -5.20
C GLN A 45 5.54 -28.52 -3.70
N LEU A 46 4.58 -28.00 -2.93
CA LEU A 46 4.71 -27.80 -1.48
C LEU A 46 6.00 -27.02 -1.15
N ASP A 47 6.96 -27.63 -0.45
CA ASP A 47 8.23 -27.03 -0.05
C ASP A 47 9.39 -27.34 -1.01
N ASN A 48 9.14 -28.11 -2.08
CA ASN A 48 10.17 -28.53 -3.02
C ASN A 48 10.18 -27.63 -4.25
N LEU A 49 11.31 -26.98 -4.53
CA LEU A 49 11.53 -26.25 -5.78
C LEU A 49 11.61 -27.25 -6.94
N VAL A 50 10.63 -27.20 -7.85
CA VAL A 50 10.55 -28.11 -9.01
C VAL A 50 11.03 -27.47 -10.30
N TYR A 51 10.97 -26.14 -10.40
CA TYR A 51 11.39 -25.40 -11.58
C TYR A 51 11.87 -23.99 -11.22
N GLN A 52 12.86 -23.51 -11.98
CA GLN A 52 13.37 -22.15 -11.88
C GLN A 52 13.72 -21.60 -13.26
N SER A 53 13.38 -20.35 -13.50
CA SER A 53 13.75 -19.57 -14.70
C SER A 53 14.03 -18.11 -14.33
N ASP A 54 14.52 -17.33 -15.29
CA ASP A 54 14.90 -15.93 -15.11
C ASP A 54 14.34 -15.08 -16.26
N LEU A 55 13.68 -13.98 -15.90
CA LEU A 55 13.07 -13.00 -16.81
C LEU A 55 13.85 -11.67 -16.83
N ASP A 56 15.07 -11.66 -16.26
CA ASP A 56 16.03 -10.55 -16.22
C ASP A 56 15.58 -9.28 -15.45
N SER A 57 14.31 -9.20 -15.04
CA SER A 57 13.79 -8.08 -14.25
C SER A 57 12.53 -8.45 -13.47
N GLU A 58 12.18 -7.59 -12.51
CA GLU A 58 11.07 -7.77 -11.57
C GLU A 58 9.81 -8.33 -12.24
N ILE A 59 9.33 -9.46 -11.72
CA ILE A 59 8.09 -10.07 -12.19
C ILE A 59 6.93 -9.38 -11.47
N ILE A 60 6.09 -8.69 -12.24
CA ILE A 60 4.95 -7.92 -11.71
C ILE A 60 3.68 -8.76 -11.56
N SER A 61 3.55 -9.85 -12.33
CA SER A 61 2.39 -10.73 -12.26
C SER A 61 2.68 -12.11 -12.87
N ILE A 62 1.96 -13.11 -12.37
CA ILE A 62 2.04 -14.50 -12.84
C ILE A 62 0.62 -15.05 -12.87
N PHE A 63 0.28 -15.76 -13.95
CA PHE A 63 -1.00 -16.45 -14.08
C PHE A 63 -0.80 -17.90 -14.50
N PRO A 64 -1.62 -18.84 -13.97
CA PRO A 64 -1.58 -20.23 -14.43
C PRO A 64 -2.05 -20.33 -15.89
N HIS A 65 -1.35 -21.16 -16.67
CA HIS A 65 -1.71 -21.43 -18.06
C HIS A 65 -1.30 -22.87 -18.45
N GLY A 66 -2.30 -23.74 -18.67
CA GLY A 66 -2.05 -25.16 -18.89
C GLY A 66 -1.32 -25.79 -17.69
N ASP A 67 -0.24 -26.53 -17.97
CA ASP A 67 0.65 -27.11 -16.95
C ASP A 67 1.73 -26.11 -16.46
N GLY A 68 1.72 -24.89 -16.97
CA GLY A 68 2.74 -23.86 -16.77
C GLY A 68 2.19 -22.53 -16.28
N VAL A 69 2.91 -21.46 -16.58
CA VAL A 69 2.55 -20.09 -16.20
C VAL A 69 2.83 -19.08 -17.31
N ILE A 70 2.10 -17.97 -17.29
CA ILE A 70 2.46 -16.74 -18.00
C ILE A 70 2.96 -15.75 -16.97
N ALA A 71 4.17 -15.23 -17.15
CA ALA A 71 4.78 -14.23 -16.28
C ALA A 71 5.08 -12.95 -17.08
N ALA A 72 4.85 -11.80 -16.46
CA ALA A 72 5.17 -10.49 -17.04
C ALA A 72 6.19 -9.76 -16.16
N SER A 73 7.16 -9.12 -16.79
CA SER A 73 8.16 -8.27 -16.12
C SER A 73 7.87 -6.78 -16.30
N ASN A 74 8.38 -5.97 -15.38
CA ASN A 74 8.25 -4.51 -15.43
C ASN A 74 8.95 -3.87 -16.65
N ILE A 75 9.93 -4.53 -17.26
CA ILE A 75 10.65 -4.03 -18.45
C ILE A 75 10.00 -4.43 -19.78
N GLY A 76 8.79 -5.03 -19.75
CA GLY A 76 8.05 -5.31 -20.97
C GLY A 76 8.24 -6.72 -21.55
N LEU A 77 8.81 -7.66 -20.81
CA LEU A 77 8.85 -9.07 -21.22
C LEU A 77 7.62 -9.80 -20.69
N VAL A 78 6.82 -10.38 -21.58
CA VAL A 78 5.77 -11.35 -21.22
C VAL A 78 6.17 -12.72 -21.77
N GLN A 79 6.23 -13.73 -20.92
CA GLN A 79 6.68 -15.06 -21.31
C GLN A 79 5.71 -16.13 -20.80
N CYS A 80 5.33 -17.04 -21.69
CA CYS A 80 4.61 -18.26 -21.33
C CYS A 80 5.59 -19.43 -21.18
N LEU A 81 5.58 -20.09 -20.03
CA LEU A 81 6.49 -21.18 -19.69
C LEU A 81 5.72 -22.43 -19.29
N ASP A 82 5.92 -23.52 -20.03
CA ASP A 82 5.57 -24.89 -19.64
C ASP A 82 6.85 -25.74 -19.72
N LYS A 83 7.64 -25.70 -18.64
CA LYS A 83 9.02 -26.24 -18.51
C LYS A 83 10.07 -25.60 -19.43
N ILE A 84 9.65 -25.11 -20.59
CA ILE A 84 10.42 -24.37 -21.58
C ILE A 84 9.54 -23.20 -22.04
N PRO A 85 10.12 -22.02 -22.32
CA PRO A 85 9.38 -20.94 -22.95
C PRO A 85 8.67 -21.40 -24.23
N THR A 86 7.35 -21.25 -24.27
CA THR A 86 6.52 -21.61 -25.42
C THR A 86 6.39 -20.44 -26.39
N TRP A 87 6.20 -19.24 -25.84
CA TRP A 87 6.20 -17.97 -26.57
C TRP A 87 6.65 -16.83 -25.66
N GLU A 88 7.12 -15.75 -26.26
CA GLU A 88 7.52 -14.52 -25.58
C GLU A 88 7.11 -13.29 -26.38
N ILE A 89 6.81 -12.21 -25.68
CA ILE A 89 6.52 -10.90 -26.21
C ILE A 89 7.50 -9.93 -25.56
N ASN A 90 8.20 -9.15 -26.38
CA ASN A 90 9.12 -8.11 -25.94
C ASN A 90 8.54 -6.75 -26.34
N LEU A 91 8.16 -5.97 -25.35
CA LEU A 91 7.66 -4.61 -25.53
C LEU A 91 8.80 -3.60 -25.37
N THR A 92 8.62 -2.43 -25.98
CA THR A 92 9.58 -1.32 -25.85
C THR A 92 9.36 -0.46 -24.61
N SER A 93 8.14 -0.48 -24.08
CA SER A 93 7.71 0.20 -22.86
C SER A 93 7.57 -0.81 -21.72
N GLY A 94 7.72 -0.32 -20.49
CA GLY A 94 7.47 -1.12 -19.30
C GLY A 94 6.00 -1.51 -19.20
N ILE A 95 5.73 -2.60 -18.49
CA ILE A 95 4.36 -3.04 -18.18
C ILE A 95 4.07 -2.63 -16.74
N ASP A 96 2.92 -1.97 -16.55
CA ASP A 96 2.46 -1.54 -15.23
C ASP A 96 1.42 -2.52 -14.66
N ASN A 97 0.54 -3.05 -15.52
CA ASN A 97 -0.46 -4.04 -15.15
C ASN A 97 -0.49 -5.16 -16.17
N PHE A 98 -0.68 -6.40 -15.72
CA PHE A 98 -1.03 -7.52 -16.59
C PHE A 98 -2.08 -8.40 -15.89
N VAL A 99 -3.12 -8.77 -16.63
CA VAL A 99 -4.17 -9.68 -16.19
C VAL A 99 -4.46 -10.71 -17.28
N PHE A 100 -4.70 -11.96 -16.88
CA PHE A 100 -5.01 -13.05 -17.79
C PHE A 100 -6.32 -13.74 -17.40
N SER A 101 -7.25 -13.89 -18.35
CA SER A 101 -8.54 -14.55 -18.11
C SER A 101 -8.50 -16.08 -18.22
N GLY A 102 -7.41 -16.65 -18.73
CA GLY A 102 -7.37 -18.03 -19.23
C GLY A 102 -7.46 -18.11 -20.75
N VAL A 103 -8.06 -17.11 -21.39
CA VAL A 103 -8.27 -17.06 -22.85
C VAL A 103 -7.58 -15.85 -23.48
N PHE A 104 -7.61 -14.70 -22.80
CA PHE A 104 -7.03 -13.45 -23.26
C PHE A 104 -6.13 -12.85 -22.17
N GLY A 105 -5.02 -12.27 -22.59
CA GLY A 105 -4.16 -11.45 -21.76
C GLY A 105 -4.37 -9.97 -22.05
N TYR A 106 -4.30 -9.15 -21.01
CA TYR A 106 -4.43 -7.70 -21.10
C TYR A 106 -3.29 -7.10 -20.31
N PHE A 107 -2.44 -6.29 -20.95
CA PHE A 107 -1.46 -5.49 -20.23
C PHE A 107 -1.61 -4.02 -20.57
N SER A 108 -1.28 -3.18 -19.59
CA SER A 108 -1.10 -1.75 -19.80
C SER A 108 0.39 -1.42 -19.78
N ASP A 109 0.83 -0.63 -20.75
CA ASP A 109 2.18 -0.09 -20.75
C ASP A 109 2.25 1.23 -19.96
N SER A 110 3.48 1.68 -19.64
CA SER A 110 3.69 2.94 -18.91
C SER A 110 3.33 4.21 -19.69
N ASN A 111 2.88 4.10 -20.94
CA ASN A 111 2.31 5.21 -21.70
C ASN A 111 0.78 5.24 -21.62
N GLY A 112 0.14 4.26 -20.97
CA GLY A 112 -1.32 4.14 -20.90
C GLY A 112 -1.94 3.44 -22.12
N GLU A 113 -1.15 2.70 -22.90
CA GLU A 113 -1.64 1.82 -23.95
C GLU A 113 -2.05 0.46 -23.37
N VAL A 114 -3.26 0.01 -23.68
CA VAL A 114 -3.76 -1.33 -23.31
C VAL A 114 -3.71 -2.23 -24.53
N VAL A 115 -2.94 -3.31 -24.42
CA VAL A 115 -2.77 -4.32 -25.46
C VAL A 115 -3.51 -5.59 -25.06
N VAL A 116 -4.22 -6.17 -26.02
CA VAL A 116 -4.94 -7.44 -25.83
C VAL A 116 -4.26 -8.52 -26.64
N ILE A 117 -3.95 -9.63 -25.99
CA ILE A 117 -3.33 -10.82 -26.58
C ILE A 117 -4.23 -12.04 -26.42
N ASP A 118 -4.13 -12.99 -27.35
CA ASP A 118 -4.70 -14.32 -27.17
C ASP A 118 -3.82 -15.20 -26.25
N SER A 119 -4.28 -16.42 -25.98
CA SER A 119 -3.56 -17.40 -25.17
C SER A 119 -2.22 -17.87 -25.78
N GLU A 120 -1.99 -17.62 -27.07
CA GLU A 120 -0.77 -17.97 -27.80
C GLU A 120 0.20 -16.80 -27.89
N GLY A 121 -0.13 -15.65 -27.27
CA GLY A 121 0.71 -14.46 -27.27
C GLY A 121 0.57 -13.59 -28.52
N ASN A 122 -0.39 -13.86 -29.40
CA ASN A 122 -0.64 -13.00 -30.56
C ASN A 122 -1.43 -11.77 -30.15
N GLN A 123 -0.95 -10.59 -30.55
CA GLN A 123 -1.67 -9.34 -30.36
C GLN A 123 -2.95 -9.31 -31.21
N ILE A 124 -4.08 -9.08 -30.55
CA ILE A 124 -5.41 -8.91 -31.18
C ILE A 124 -5.59 -7.46 -31.58
N TYR A 125 -5.43 -6.54 -30.61
CA TYR A 125 -5.46 -5.10 -30.85
C TYR A 125 -4.71 -4.35 -29.75
N SER A 126 -4.55 -3.06 -29.95
CA SER A 126 -4.06 -2.13 -28.93
C SER A 126 -4.86 -0.83 -28.97
N GLN A 127 -5.09 -0.23 -27.81
CA GLN A 127 -5.77 1.06 -27.68
C GLN A 127 -5.17 1.90 -26.56
N PHE A 128 -5.01 3.20 -26.82
CA PHE A 128 -4.62 4.19 -25.83
C PHE A 128 -5.79 4.56 -24.91
N HIS A 129 -5.57 4.50 -23.60
CA HIS A 129 -6.56 4.81 -22.56
C HIS A 129 -6.14 5.92 -21.59
N GLU A 130 -4.86 6.30 -21.54
CA GLU A 130 -4.28 7.28 -20.59
C GLU A 130 -4.37 6.83 -19.12
N ASP A 131 -3.30 7.00 -18.34
CA ASP A 131 -3.28 6.81 -16.88
C ASP A 131 -4.03 5.55 -16.37
N VAL A 132 -3.72 4.39 -16.96
CA VAL A 132 -4.32 3.10 -16.57
C VAL A 132 -3.75 2.69 -15.22
N ASN A 133 -4.62 2.61 -14.20
CA ASN A 133 -4.22 2.24 -12.85
C ASN A 133 -4.38 0.74 -12.62
N ARG A 134 -5.51 0.15 -13.03
CA ARG A 134 -5.80 -1.28 -12.83
C ARG A 134 -6.52 -1.92 -14.00
N LEU A 135 -6.29 -3.22 -14.16
CA LEU A 135 -7.01 -4.08 -15.10
C LEU A 135 -7.67 -5.25 -14.37
N ALA A 136 -8.85 -5.65 -14.85
CA ALA A 136 -9.49 -6.89 -14.42
C ALA A 136 -10.05 -7.64 -15.62
N ALA A 137 -10.05 -8.96 -15.58
CA ALA A 137 -10.64 -9.80 -16.61
C ALA A 137 -11.65 -10.75 -15.99
N SER A 138 -12.76 -10.98 -16.70
CA SER A 138 -13.73 -12.00 -16.34
C SER A 138 -13.15 -13.40 -16.59
N LYS A 139 -13.53 -14.38 -15.76
CA LYS A 139 -13.02 -15.74 -15.85
C LYS A 139 -13.32 -16.43 -17.19
N ASP A 140 -14.45 -16.10 -17.81
CA ASP A 140 -14.84 -16.67 -19.10
C ASP A 140 -14.14 -15.97 -20.28
N GLY A 141 -13.44 -14.86 -20.02
CA GLY A 141 -12.71 -14.08 -21.01
C GLY A 141 -13.57 -13.16 -21.86
N ASP A 142 -14.88 -13.12 -21.67
CA ASP A 142 -15.82 -12.33 -22.48
C ASP A 142 -15.80 -10.82 -22.18
N LEU A 143 -15.31 -10.46 -20.99
CA LEU A 143 -15.27 -9.10 -20.47
C LEU A 143 -13.91 -8.79 -19.87
N PHE A 144 -13.49 -7.54 -20.02
CA PHE A 144 -12.41 -6.93 -19.27
C PHE A 144 -12.80 -5.53 -18.81
N ALA A 145 -12.13 -5.05 -17.77
CA ALA A 145 -12.35 -3.74 -17.19
C ALA A 145 -11.04 -2.98 -17.03
N ILE A 146 -11.12 -1.66 -17.21
CA ILE A 146 -10.02 -0.72 -17.00
C ILE A 146 -10.49 0.26 -15.94
N ALA A 147 -9.69 0.43 -14.90
CA ALA A 147 -9.81 1.53 -13.96
C ALA A 147 -8.64 2.50 -14.16
N LYS A 148 -8.97 3.77 -14.39
CA LYS A 148 -8.00 4.86 -14.55
C LYS A 148 -7.70 5.55 -13.22
N THR A 149 -6.59 6.27 -13.16
CA THR A 149 -6.19 7.05 -11.97
C THR A 149 -7.19 8.16 -11.63
N ASP A 150 -7.86 8.71 -12.64
CA ASP A 150 -8.90 9.76 -12.53
C ASP A 150 -10.28 9.23 -12.07
N GLY A 151 -10.35 7.98 -11.62
CA GLY A 151 -11.60 7.33 -11.22
C GLY A 151 -12.48 6.85 -12.38
N THR A 152 -12.06 6.98 -13.64
CA THR A 152 -12.86 6.44 -14.75
C THR A 152 -12.84 4.91 -14.74
N LEU A 153 -14.01 4.29 -14.84
CA LEU A 153 -14.22 2.86 -14.96
C LEU A 153 -14.79 2.50 -16.33
N ILE A 154 -14.14 1.60 -17.04
CA ILE A 154 -14.53 1.14 -18.37
C ILE A 154 -14.75 -0.37 -18.33
N ILE A 155 -15.87 -0.84 -18.90
CA ILE A 155 -16.13 -2.27 -19.14
C ILE A 155 -16.26 -2.48 -20.65
N SER A 156 -15.47 -3.40 -21.19
CA SER A 156 -15.38 -3.67 -22.62
C SER A 156 -15.29 -5.17 -22.91
N THR A 157 -15.55 -5.55 -24.15
CA THR A 157 -15.29 -6.91 -24.67
C THR A 157 -13.88 -7.01 -25.26
N PRO A 158 -13.29 -8.21 -25.37
CA PRO A 158 -12.01 -8.44 -26.06
C PRO A 158 -11.99 -8.02 -27.55
N SER A 159 -13.15 -7.71 -28.14
CA SER A 159 -13.26 -7.17 -29.50
C SER A 159 -13.26 -5.64 -29.55
N ASN A 160 -12.92 -5.00 -28.43
CA ASN A 160 -12.93 -3.56 -28.23
C ASN A 160 -14.32 -2.90 -28.32
N GLN A 161 -15.37 -3.64 -27.97
CA GLN A 161 -16.71 -3.07 -27.85
C GLN A 161 -16.89 -2.51 -26.43
N LEU A 162 -17.05 -1.19 -26.32
CA LEU A 162 -17.42 -0.52 -25.07
C LEU A 162 -18.83 -0.93 -24.63
N LEU A 163 -18.96 -1.37 -23.38
CA LEU A 163 -20.23 -1.79 -22.80
C LEU A 163 -20.72 -0.85 -21.70
N GLN A 164 -19.83 -0.46 -20.77
CA GLN A 164 -20.13 0.50 -19.71
C GLN A 164 -18.96 1.47 -19.55
N ASN A 165 -19.27 2.70 -19.16
CA ASN A 165 -18.30 3.73 -18.79
C ASN A 165 -18.89 4.55 -17.63
N SER A 166 -18.10 4.77 -16.58
CA SER A 166 -18.43 5.63 -15.46
C SER A 166 -17.24 6.52 -15.14
N SER A 167 -17.38 7.83 -15.27
CA SER A 167 -16.39 8.79 -14.80
C SER A 167 -16.50 8.99 -13.29
N ALA A 168 -15.48 9.62 -12.70
CA ALA A 168 -15.60 10.19 -11.36
C ALA A 168 -16.68 11.31 -11.31
N ASP A 169 -17.16 11.61 -10.11
CA ASP A 169 -18.03 12.77 -9.88
C ASP A 169 -17.30 14.08 -10.24
N GLU A 170 -17.95 15.03 -10.90
CA GLU A 170 -17.33 16.31 -11.27
C GLU A 170 -16.99 17.19 -10.05
N SER A 171 -17.63 16.92 -8.90
CA SER A 171 -17.45 17.64 -7.65
C SER A 171 -16.43 17.00 -6.69
N ASP A 172 -15.90 15.83 -7.04
CA ASP A 172 -14.97 15.07 -6.21
C ASP A 172 -13.74 14.60 -7.01
N ILE A 173 -12.64 14.38 -6.31
CA ILE A 173 -11.44 13.75 -6.88
C ILE A 173 -11.42 12.32 -6.38
N GLU A 174 -11.80 11.40 -7.26
CA GLU A 174 -11.93 9.98 -6.92
C GLU A 174 -10.83 9.15 -7.59
N THR A 175 -10.48 8.03 -6.96
CA THR A 175 -9.68 6.97 -7.57
C THR A 175 -10.37 5.62 -7.37
N ILE A 176 -9.84 4.57 -7.99
CA ILE A 176 -10.36 3.21 -7.87
C ILE A 176 -9.27 2.32 -7.25
N SER A 177 -9.42 1.99 -5.97
CA SER A 177 -8.46 1.17 -5.23
C SER A 177 -8.48 -0.30 -5.59
N GLN A 178 -9.62 -0.87 -6.01
CA GLN A 178 -9.74 -2.30 -6.33
C GLN A 178 -10.78 -2.55 -7.42
N ILE A 179 -10.50 -3.51 -8.31
CA ILE A 179 -11.48 -4.05 -9.26
C ILE A 179 -11.33 -5.56 -9.39
N CYS A 180 -12.47 -6.27 -9.44
CA CYS A 180 -12.46 -7.70 -9.77
C CYS A 180 -13.82 -8.15 -10.34
N PHE A 181 -13.81 -9.19 -11.17
CA PHE A 181 -15.04 -9.79 -11.66
C PHE A 181 -15.50 -10.92 -10.74
N ARG A 182 -16.81 -10.96 -10.48
CA ARG A 182 -17.48 -12.15 -9.96
C ARG A 182 -17.61 -13.21 -11.04
N GLN A 183 -17.87 -14.44 -10.60
CA GLN A 183 -18.03 -15.60 -11.49
C GLN A 183 -19.20 -15.45 -12.47
N ASP A 184 -20.22 -14.64 -12.15
CA ASP A 184 -21.36 -14.36 -13.02
C ASP A 184 -21.16 -13.17 -13.97
N GLY A 185 -19.94 -12.61 -14.02
CA GLY A 185 -19.59 -11.49 -14.90
C GLY A 185 -19.97 -10.10 -14.37
N VAL A 186 -20.49 -10.00 -13.14
CA VAL A 186 -20.64 -8.70 -12.45
C VAL A 186 -19.26 -8.18 -12.04
N LEU A 187 -18.95 -6.95 -12.43
CA LEU A 187 -17.74 -6.27 -11.99
C LEU A 187 -17.97 -5.62 -10.62
N LEU A 188 -17.02 -5.80 -9.73
CA LEU A 188 -16.92 -5.12 -8.45
C LEU A 188 -15.83 -4.06 -8.56
N ALA A 189 -16.13 -2.83 -8.14
CA ALA A 189 -15.18 -1.73 -8.13
C ALA A 189 -15.24 -0.98 -6.79
N CYS A 190 -14.13 -0.94 -6.06
CA CYS A 190 -13.98 -0.08 -4.89
C CYS A 190 -13.44 1.27 -5.34
N ARG A 191 -14.22 2.31 -5.10
CA ARG A 191 -13.90 3.68 -5.47
C ARG A 191 -13.82 4.53 -4.22
N ASP A 192 -12.83 5.41 -4.20
CA ASP A 192 -12.38 6.12 -3.01
C ASP A 192 -12.18 7.59 -3.34
N SER A 193 -12.73 8.46 -2.49
CA SER A 193 -12.50 9.89 -2.53
C SER A 193 -11.13 10.23 -1.96
N LEU A 194 -10.41 11.11 -2.66
CA LEU A 194 -9.11 11.65 -2.24
C LEU A 194 -9.24 13.08 -1.70
N GLY A 195 -10.45 13.64 -1.66
CA GLY A 195 -10.72 15.03 -1.34
C GLY A 195 -11.81 15.22 -0.29
N PHE A 196 -12.13 16.49 -0.01
CA PHE A 196 -13.35 16.83 0.71
C PHE A 196 -14.49 16.88 -0.30
N THR A 197 -15.42 15.94 -0.21
CA THR A 197 -16.69 16.03 -0.92
C THR A 197 -17.44 17.27 -0.42
N LEU A 198 -18.05 18.03 -1.35
CA LEU A 198 -18.91 19.16 -0.99
C LEU A 198 -20.36 18.71 -0.70
N ASP A 199 -20.64 17.41 -0.87
CA ASP A 199 -21.94 16.79 -0.71
C ASP A 199 -21.95 15.70 0.38
N ASP A 200 -23.15 15.21 0.73
CA ASP A 200 -23.34 14.08 1.65
C ASP A 200 -23.12 12.72 0.95
N GLY A 201 -22.38 12.68 -0.16
CA GLY A 201 -22.08 11.46 -0.91
C GLY A 201 -21.14 10.53 -0.14
N PRO A 202 -21.16 9.22 -0.43
CA PRO A 202 -20.26 8.28 0.23
C PRO A 202 -18.82 8.48 -0.24
N GLU A 203 -17.94 8.86 0.69
CA GLU A 203 -16.51 9.10 0.44
C GLU A 203 -15.82 7.86 -0.15
N ASN A 204 -16.11 6.67 0.37
CA ASN A 204 -15.60 5.41 -0.15
C ASN A 204 -16.77 4.46 -0.41
N ARG A 205 -16.73 3.71 -1.51
CA ARG A 205 -17.84 2.82 -1.89
C ARG A 205 -17.41 1.62 -2.71
N LEU A 206 -18.17 0.54 -2.56
CA LEU A 206 -18.17 -0.61 -3.45
C LEU A 206 -19.32 -0.48 -4.44
N GLU A 207 -18.99 -0.47 -5.73
CA GLU A 207 -19.93 -0.46 -6.85
C GLU A 207 -20.02 -1.83 -7.52
N CYS A 208 -21.24 -2.28 -7.81
CA CYS A 208 -21.51 -3.53 -8.51
C CYS A 208 -22.06 -3.25 -9.91
N TRP A 209 -21.29 -3.53 -10.96
CA TRP A 209 -21.62 -3.20 -12.35
C TRP A 209 -21.94 -4.44 -13.17
N HIS A 210 -23.08 -4.41 -13.86
CA HIS A 210 -23.39 -5.36 -14.92
C HIS A 210 -23.01 -4.75 -16.27
N SER A 211 -22.38 -5.54 -17.13
CA SER A 211 -21.98 -5.13 -18.49
C SER A 211 -23.11 -4.55 -19.36
N VAL A 212 -24.38 -4.87 -19.10
CA VAL A 212 -25.53 -4.45 -19.92
C VAL A 212 -26.50 -3.59 -19.11
N ARG A 213 -26.79 -3.98 -17.86
CA ARG A 213 -27.73 -3.25 -17.00
C ARG A 213 -27.12 -2.02 -16.35
N GLY A 214 -25.80 -1.84 -16.42
CA GLY A 214 -25.09 -0.78 -15.72
C GLY A 214 -24.96 -1.06 -14.22
N LEU A 215 -24.92 -0.01 -13.43
CA LEU A 215 -24.79 -0.06 -11.97
C LEU A 215 -25.98 -0.77 -11.34
N LEU A 216 -25.72 -1.86 -10.63
CA LEU A 216 -26.72 -2.68 -9.94
C LEU A 216 -26.90 -2.28 -8.48
N HIS A 217 -25.79 -1.95 -7.81
CA HIS A 217 -25.77 -1.71 -6.37
C HIS A 217 -24.55 -0.88 -5.97
N VAL A 218 -24.71 -0.10 -4.91
CA VAL A 218 -23.66 0.70 -4.28
C VAL A 218 -23.75 0.47 -2.78
N SER A 219 -22.61 0.29 -2.13
CA SER A 219 -22.51 0.16 -0.69
C SER A 219 -21.36 1.01 -0.18
N GLU A 220 -21.57 1.74 0.90
CA GLU A 220 -20.53 2.59 1.49
C GLU A 220 -19.44 1.76 2.15
N LEU A 221 -18.21 2.24 2.09
CA LEU A 221 -17.05 1.67 2.76
C LEU A 221 -16.60 2.63 3.87
N PRO A 222 -16.26 2.13 5.06
CA PRO A 222 -15.79 2.95 6.17
C PRO A 222 -14.38 3.52 5.94
N ALA A 223 -13.62 2.94 5.01
CA ALA A 223 -12.28 3.37 4.63
C ALA A 223 -11.87 2.75 3.28
N ILE A 224 -10.75 3.23 2.73
CA ILE A 224 -10.20 2.78 1.44
C ILE A 224 -9.99 1.27 1.44
N SER A 225 -10.47 0.62 0.38
CA SER A 225 -10.32 -0.82 0.18
C SER A 225 -8.87 -1.18 -0.13
N SER A 226 -8.26 -2.03 0.69
CA SER A 226 -6.92 -2.57 0.46
C SER A 226 -6.94 -3.94 -0.22
N SER A 227 -8.03 -4.70 -0.10
CA SER A 227 -8.19 -6.02 -0.73
C SER A 227 -9.65 -6.36 -0.99
N ILE A 228 -9.92 -7.15 -2.03
CA ILE A 228 -11.28 -7.60 -2.38
C ILE A 228 -11.28 -9.07 -2.80
N LEU A 229 -12.28 -9.81 -2.31
CA LEU A 229 -12.55 -11.20 -2.65
C LEU A 229 -13.96 -11.32 -3.24
N PRO A 230 -14.13 -11.64 -4.53
CA PRO A 230 -15.45 -11.85 -5.11
C PRO A 230 -16.10 -13.10 -4.52
N THR A 231 -17.38 -13.02 -4.16
CA THR A 231 -18.18 -14.17 -3.71
C THR A 231 -19.29 -14.48 -4.71
N LYS A 232 -20.00 -15.59 -4.48
CA LYS A 232 -21.14 -16.00 -5.31
C LYS A 232 -22.25 -14.95 -5.35
N THR A 233 -22.42 -14.14 -4.29
CA THR A 233 -23.54 -13.20 -4.15
C THR A 233 -23.12 -11.73 -3.99
N GLY A 234 -21.82 -11.46 -3.87
CA GLY A 234 -21.27 -10.12 -3.73
C GLY A 234 -19.76 -10.18 -3.52
N ALA A 235 -19.27 -9.67 -2.40
CA ALA A 235 -17.83 -9.56 -2.13
C ALA A 235 -17.53 -9.66 -0.63
N ILE A 236 -16.27 -9.95 -0.31
CA ILE A 236 -15.67 -9.64 0.99
C ILE A 236 -14.60 -8.60 0.74
N VAL A 237 -14.63 -7.49 1.47
CA VAL A 237 -13.71 -6.36 1.29
C VAL A 237 -12.93 -6.15 2.58
N GLY A 238 -11.63 -5.99 2.45
CA GLY A 238 -10.74 -5.57 3.52
C GLY A 238 -10.31 -4.14 3.31
N CYS A 239 -10.39 -3.34 4.38
CA CYS A 239 -10.03 -1.92 4.36
C CYS A 239 -8.67 -1.66 5.03
N ASN A 240 -8.07 -0.52 4.70
CA ASN A 240 -6.80 -0.10 5.29
C ASN A 240 -6.88 0.21 6.80
N ASN A 241 -8.06 0.46 7.35
CA ASN A 241 -8.29 0.64 8.79
C ASN A 241 -8.52 -0.69 9.53
N GLY A 242 -8.38 -1.84 8.86
CA GLY A 242 -8.57 -3.17 9.43
C GLY A 242 -10.01 -3.70 9.40
N SER A 243 -10.97 -2.94 8.86
CA SER A 243 -12.36 -3.41 8.72
C SER A 243 -12.45 -4.55 7.69
N LEU A 244 -13.15 -5.62 8.04
CA LEU A 244 -13.47 -6.74 7.16
C LEU A 244 -14.98 -6.84 6.99
N LEU A 245 -15.45 -6.65 5.76
CA LEU A 245 -16.86 -6.44 5.46
C LEU A 245 -17.36 -7.50 4.47
N ARG A 246 -18.58 -8.01 4.68
CA ARG A 246 -19.30 -8.89 3.75
C ARG A 246 -20.40 -8.10 3.05
N PHE A 247 -20.36 -8.13 1.73
CA PHE A 247 -21.37 -7.54 0.86
C PHE A 247 -22.14 -8.63 0.14
N THR A 248 -23.46 -8.53 0.23
CA THR A 248 -24.39 -9.27 -0.62
C THR A 248 -25.20 -8.26 -1.43
N ILE A 249 -25.24 -8.44 -2.75
CA ILE A 249 -25.93 -7.48 -3.62
C ILE A 249 -27.43 -7.41 -3.25
N GLY A 250 -27.88 -6.22 -2.86
CA GLY A 250 -29.27 -5.97 -2.47
C GLY A 250 -29.59 -6.20 -1.00
N GLU A 251 -28.58 -6.49 -0.17
CA GLU A 251 -28.70 -6.60 1.28
C GLU A 251 -27.88 -5.50 1.97
N GLU A 252 -28.07 -5.34 3.28
CA GLU A 252 -27.23 -4.44 4.09
C GLU A 252 -25.83 -5.03 4.28
N VAL A 253 -24.85 -4.15 4.46
CA VAL A 253 -23.45 -4.53 4.67
C VAL A 253 -23.29 -5.14 6.07
N GLU A 254 -22.60 -6.28 6.14
CA GLU A 254 -22.25 -6.93 7.40
C GLU A 254 -20.78 -6.69 7.71
N GLU A 255 -20.48 -6.08 8.87
CA GLU A 255 -19.11 -6.01 9.38
C GLU A 255 -18.77 -7.33 10.10
N LEU A 256 -17.86 -8.10 9.50
CA LEU A 256 -17.44 -9.40 10.05
C LEU A 256 -16.47 -9.20 11.20
N ALA A 257 -15.46 -8.35 11.03
CA ALA A 257 -14.44 -8.12 12.05
C ALA A 257 -13.76 -6.76 11.85
N ILE A 258 -13.20 -6.23 12.93
CA ILE A 258 -12.24 -5.12 12.88
C ILE A 258 -10.90 -5.65 13.40
N LEU A 259 -9.90 -5.63 12.55
CA LEU A 259 -8.54 -6.05 12.86
C LEU A 259 -7.68 -4.85 13.25
N GLU A 260 -6.57 -5.09 13.95
CA GLU A 260 -5.69 -4.02 14.43
C GLU A 260 -4.94 -3.29 13.30
N HIS A 261 -4.79 -3.94 12.13
CA HIS A 261 -3.94 -3.49 11.05
C HIS A 261 -4.60 -3.66 9.67
N PRO A 262 -4.14 -2.91 8.64
CA PRO A 262 -4.63 -3.01 7.27
C PRO A 262 -4.68 -4.44 6.73
N ILE A 263 -5.74 -4.76 5.98
CA ILE A 263 -5.91 -6.10 5.40
C ILE A 263 -5.25 -6.15 4.01
N SER A 264 -4.13 -6.86 3.89
CA SER A 264 -3.34 -6.93 2.66
C SER A 264 -3.83 -7.99 1.67
N SER A 265 -4.40 -9.08 2.16
CA SER A 265 -4.84 -10.21 1.32
C SER A 265 -6.02 -10.94 1.97
N ILE A 266 -6.91 -11.49 1.15
CA ILE A 266 -8.10 -12.25 1.57
C ILE A 266 -8.28 -13.44 0.64
N ILE A 267 -8.41 -14.64 1.20
CA ILE A 267 -8.82 -15.83 0.47
C ILE A 267 -10.03 -16.50 1.12
N GLN A 268 -10.82 -17.18 0.29
CA GLN A 268 -11.90 -18.04 0.78
C GLN A 268 -11.34 -19.37 1.28
N TRP A 269 -11.77 -19.81 2.46
CA TRP A 269 -11.46 -21.14 3.00
C TRP A 269 -12.73 -21.83 3.52
N GLY A 270 -13.36 -22.62 2.67
CA GLY A 270 -14.68 -23.18 2.97
C GLY A 270 -15.73 -22.07 3.14
N GLU A 271 -16.37 -22.02 4.30
CA GLU A 271 -17.32 -20.95 4.70
C GLU A 271 -16.62 -19.77 5.40
N ASP A 272 -15.36 -19.94 5.76
CA ASP A 272 -14.53 -18.96 6.46
C ASP A 272 -13.69 -18.16 5.46
N VAL A 273 -12.97 -17.18 5.98
CA VAL A 273 -11.94 -16.45 5.24
C VAL A 273 -10.62 -16.51 5.97
N ILE A 274 -9.54 -16.45 5.20
CA ILE A 274 -8.19 -16.26 5.73
C ILE A 274 -7.69 -14.93 5.23
N VAL A 275 -7.21 -14.10 6.15
CA VAL A 275 -6.78 -12.74 5.90
C VAL A 275 -5.33 -12.54 6.29
N GLY A 276 -4.62 -11.72 5.52
CA GLY A 276 -3.28 -11.22 5.83
C GLY A 276 -3.37 -9.80 6.39
N THR A 277 -2.62 -9.51 7.45
CA THR A 277 -2.61 -8.20 8.12
C THR A 277 -1.26 -7.95 8.78
N TRP A 278 -0.46 -7.04 8.21
CA TRP A 278 0.94 -6.80 8.62
C TRP A 278 1.70 -8.09 8.90
N PHE A 279 2.17 -8.34 10.13
CA PHE A 279 2.92 -9.53 10.51
C PHE A 279 2.05 -10.73 10.88
N ASN A 280 0.74 -10.72 10.57
CA ASN A 280 -0.18 -11.79 10.94
C ASN A 280 -0.95 -12.32 9.73
N SER A 281 -1.27 -13.60 9.80
CA SER A 281 -2.36 -14.21 9.02
C SER A 281 -3.37 -14.81 9.99
N MET A 282 -4.65 -14.68 9.69
CA MET A 282 -5.73 -15.09 10.59
C MET A 282 -6.83 -15.80 9.82
N ARG A 283 -7.38 -16.87 10.39
CA ARG A 283 -8.63 -17.46 9.90
C ARG A 283 -9.80 -16.90 10.69
N ILE A 284 -10.74 -16.30 9.99
CA ILE A 284 -11.93 -15.66 10.56
C ILE A 284 -13.15 -16.42 10.10
N SER A 285 -13.97 -16.84 11.06
CA SER A 285 -15.18 -17.60 10.77
C SER A 285 -16.20 -16.78 9.99
N SER A 286 -17.16 -17.45 9.36
CA SER A 286 -18.31 -16.79 8.74
C SER A 286 -19.07 -15.79 9.64
N LYS A 287 -18.91 -15.90 10.97
CA LYS A 287 -19.54 -15.04 11.99
C LYS A 287 -18.61 -13.96 12.56
N GLY A 288 -17.39 -13.82 12.04
CA GLY A 288 -16.45 -12.82 12.52
C GLY A 288 -15.53 -13.24 13.66
N GLU A 289 -15.60 -14.49 14.11
CA GLU A 289 -14.75 -14.99 15.21
C GLU A 289 -13.38 -15.42 14.67
N VAL A 290 -12.30 -14.96 15.30
CA VAL A 290 -10.94 -15.43 14.97
C VAL A 290 -10.78 -16.87 15.45
N ILE A 291 -10.58 -17.80 14.52
CA ILE A 291 -10.36 -19.22 14.79
C ILE A 291 -8.91 -19.45 15.22
N TRP A 292 -7.97 -18.83 14.50
CA TRP A 292 -6.55 -18.84 14.83
C TRP A 292 -5.84 -17.64 14.22
N SER A 293 -4.67 -17.31 14.76
CA SER A 293 -3.69 -16.41 14.19
C SER A 293 -2.32 -17.08 14.02
N HIS A 294 -1.57 -16.62 13.03
CA HIS A 294 -0.20 -17.01 12.77
C HIS A 294 0.65 -15.77 12.57
N GLU A 295 1.75 -15.68 13.32
CA GLU A 295 2.70 -14.57 13.27
C GLU A 295 3.79 -14.88 12.23
N HIS A 296 3.89 -14.03 11.22
CA HIS A 296 4.82 -14.12 10.10
C HIS A 296 6.06 -13.23 10.34
N GLU A 297 7.24 -13.65 9.90
CA GLU A 297 8.49 -12.91 10.14
C GLU A 297 8.63 -11.60 9.35
N GLY A 298 7.78 -11.40 8.34
CA GLY A 298 7.70 -10.21 7.51
C GLY A 298 6.27 -9.75 7.28
N LEU A 299 6.09 -8.64 6.58
CA LEU A 299 4.75 -8.12 6.25
C LEU A 299 4.08 -9.06 5.25
N VAL A 300 2.98 -9.68 5.63
CA VAL A 300 2.16 -10.53 4.78
C VAL A 300 1.65 -9.70 3.60
N THR A 301 2.10 -10.05 2.40
CA THR A 301 1.72 -9.39 1.15
C THR A 301 0.66 -10.17 0.40
N ASN A 302 0.71 -11.51 0.47
CA ASN A 302 -0.26 -12.36 -0.20
C ASN A 302 -0.47 -13.71 0.51
N ILE A 303 -1.64 -14.30 0.31
CA ILE A 303 -1.98 -15.64 0.77
C ILE A 303 -2.53 -16.42 -0.41
N LEU A 304 -2.03 -17.63 -0.63
CA LEU A 304 -2.48 -18.53 -1.70
C LEU A 304 -3.08 -19.80 -1.12
N ALA A 305 -4.27 -20.17 -1.57
CA ALA A 305 -4.78 -21.53 -1.39
C ALA A 305 -4.10 -22.44 -2.42
N ILE A 306 -3.21 -23.33 -1.97
CA ILE A 306 -2.47 -24.27 -2.85
C ILE A 306 -3.38 -25.45 -3.22
N ASN A 307 -4.08 -25.98 -2.23
CA ASN A 307 -5.04 -27.07 -2.36
C ASN A 307 -6.06 -26.97 -1.21
N SER A 308 -6.86 -28.02 -1.00
CA SER A 308 -7.88 -28.06 0.06
C SER A 308 -7.35 -28.24 1.48
N GLU A 309 -6.03 -28.41 1.65
CA GLU A 309 -5.39 -28.72 2.95
C GLU A 309 -4.23 -27.76 3.26
N THR A 310 -3.81 -26.91 2.31
CA THR A 310 -2.59 -26.11 2.48
C THR A 310 -2.75 -24.73 1.87
N ILE A 311 -2.28 -23.73 2.63
CA ILE A 311 -2.05 -22.37 2.15
C ILE A 311 -0.56 -22.03 2.16
N ALA A 312 -0.15 -21.12 1.28
CA ALA A 312 1.11 -20.40 1.40
C ALA A 312 0.84 -18.97 1.87
N VAL A 313 1.53 -18.56 2.93
CA VAL A 313 1.60 -17.18 3.40
C VAL A 313 2.91 -16.60 2.89
N ILE A 314 2.81 -15.52 2.12
CA ILE A 314 3.93 -14.83 1.49
C ILE A 314 4.07 -13.48 2.18
N GLY A 315 5.28 -13.12 2.57
CA GLY A 315 5.56 -11.78 3.07
C GLY A 315 6.75 -11.12 2.40
N SER A 316 6.95 -9.86 2.75
CA SER A 316 8.09 -9.03 2.34
C SER A 316 8.85 -8.49 3.55
N SER A 317 10.11 -8.12 3.30
CA SER A 317 10.94 -7.48 4.31
C SER A 317 10.53 -6.02 4.54
N PRO A 318 10.27 -5.57 5.78
CA PRO A 318 10.03 -4.14 6.05
C PRO A 318 11.26 -3.26 5.76
N SER A 319 12.47 -3.80 5.96
CA SER A 319 13.73 -3.05 5.79
C SER A 319 14.44 -3.34 4.47
N GLY A 320 14.01 -4.36 3.71
CA GLY A 320 14.67 -4.82 2.48
C GLY A 320 15.99 -5.56 2.68
N GLU A 321 16.50 -5.66 3.92
CA GLU A 321 17.80 -6.29 4.20
C GLU A 321 17.71 -7.82 4.27
N LYS A 322 16.60 -8.34 4.79
CA LYS A 322 16.35 -9.79 4.93
C LYS A 322 14.99 -10.13 4.33
N PRO A 323 14.94 -10.73 3.13
CA PRO A 323 13.71 -11.21 2.52
C PRO A 323 12.94 -12.13 3.48
N ALA A 324 11.63 -12.00 3.48
CA ALA A 324 10.78 -12.84 4.30
C ALA A 324 10.56 -14.20 3.62
N SER A 325 10.47 -15.25 4.43
CA SER A 325 10.16 -16.59 3.92
C SER A 325 8.75 -16.71 3.38
N VAL A 326 8.52 -17.78 2.62
CA VAL A 326 7.17 -18.29 2.35
C VAL A 326 6.86 -19.41 3.34
N VAL A 327 5.73 -19.32 4.01
CA VAL A 327 5.33 -20.23 5.08
C VAL A 327 4.13 -21.06 4.64
N LEU A 328 4.19 -22.38 4.85
CA LEU A 328 3.09 -23.30 4.54
C LEU A 328 2.34 -23.69 5.80
N ILE A 329 1.02 -23.51 5.77
CA ILE A 329 0.13 -23.75 6.90
C ILE A 329 -0.98 -24.68 6.43
N ASP A 330 -1.36 -25.63 7.28
CA ASP A 330 -2.61 -26.36 7.18
C ASP A 330 -3.66 -25.59 8.00
N PRO A 331 -4.62 -24.89 7.37
CA PRO A 331 -5.59 -24.06 8.08
C PRO A 331 -6.54 -24.82 9.01
N ASP A 332 -6.66 -26.14 8.85
CA ASP A 332 -7.57 -27.00 9.60
C ASP A 332 -6.88 -27.75 10.76
N SER A 333 -5.57 -27.56 10.94
CA SER A 333 -4.83 -28.07 12.10
C SER A 333 -5.31 -27.46 13.43
N GLU A 334 -5.23 -28.24 14.51
CA GLU A 334 -5.69 -27.81 15.84
C GLU A 334 -4.85 -26.63 16.36
N PRO A 335 -5.48 -25.49 16.71
CA PRO A 335 -4.74 -24.34 17.22
C PRO A 335 -4.30 -24.54 18.67
N ILE A 336 -3.14 -23.99 18.99
CA ILE A 336 -2.52 -24.00 20.31
C ILE A 336 -3.07 -22.82 21.10
N ILE A 337 -3.70 -23.11 22.24
CA ILE A 337 -4.09 -22.11 23.24
C ILE A 337 -3.05 -22.16 24.35
N TYR A 338 -2.25 -21.11 24.48
CA TYR A 338 -1.34 -20.98 25.61
C TYR A 338 -2.16 -20.63 26.84
N GLU A 339 -2.36 -21.58 27.76
CA GLU A 339 -2.88 -21.24 29.08
C GLU A 339 -1.87 -20.34 29.79
N SER A 340 -2.35 -19.24 30.38
CA SER A 340 -1.55 -18.45 31.31
C SER A 340 -0.93 -19.38 32.36
N GLU A 341 0.39 -19.53 32.36
CA GLU A 341 1.08 -19.91 33.58
C GLU A 341 0.86 -18.77 34.57
N THR A 342 -0.23 -18.84 35.34
CA THR A 342 -0.27 -18.18 36.62
C THR A 342 0.86 -18.79 37.42
N PHE A 343 2.02 -18.15 37.41
CA PHE A 343 3.05 -18.37 38.41
C PHE A 343 2.40 -18.02 39.75
N ASP A 344 1.77 -19.01 40.36
CA ASP A 344 1.39 -18.93 41.76
C ASP A 344 2.73 -18.95 42.50
N TYR A 345 3.24 -17.74 42.81
CA TYR A 345 4.33 -17.60 43.74
C TYR A 345 3.82 -18.13 45.07
N ASP A 346 3.99 -19.43 45.28
CA ASP A 346 3.75 -20.08 46.55
C ASP A 346 4.87 -19.59 47.48
N PHE A 347 4.69 -18.38 48.01
CA PHE A 347 5.62 -17.75 48.93
C PHE A 347 5.63 -18.57 50.21
N ASN A 348 6.49 -19.57 50.24
CA ASN A 348 6.73 -20.39 51.41
C ASN A 348 7.67 -19.61 52.35
N PRO A 349 7.21 -19.08 53.48
CA PRO A 349 8.03 -18.19 54.33
C PRO A 349 9.19 -18.90 55.04
N SER A 350 9.42 -20.18 54.75
CA SER A 350 10.25 -21.06 55.58
C SER A 350 11.55 -21.55 54.96
N LYS A 351 11.93 -21.15 53.73
CA LYS A 351 13.22 -21.58 53.15
C LYS A 351 14.05 -20.44 52.54
N SER A 352 15.16 -20.19 53.24
CA SER A 352 16.42 -19.52 52.84
C SER A 352 16.43 -18.02 52.57
N LYS A 353 16.54 -17.23 53.66
CA LYS A 353 17.24 -15.93 53.68
C LYS A 353 18.76 -16.10 53.49
N LYS A 354 19.23 -16.58 52.34
CA LYS A 354 20.70 -16.66 52.10
C LYS A 354 21.19 -16.15 50.77
N PHE A 355 20.32 -15.69 49.88
CA PHE A 355 20.76 -15.12 48.60
C PHE A 355 19.73 -14.13 48.04
N THR A 356 19.43 -13.09 48.80
CA THR A 356 18.83 -11.87 48.24
C THR A 356 19.85 -10.77 48.53
N GLY A 357 20.42 -10.16 47.49
CA GLY A 357 21.41 -9.09 47.58
C GLY A 357 20.84 -7.78 48.14
N GLY A 358 20.02 -7.86 49.18
CA GLY A 358 19.59 -6.72 49.97
C GLY A 358 20.67 -6.37 50.99
N LEU A 359 20.94 -5.07 51.12
CA LEU A 359 21.83 -4.52 52.12
C LEU A 359 21.39 -4.95 53.53
N THR A 360 22.37 -5.21 54.39
CA THR A 360 22.15 -5.57 55.79
C THR A 360 21.64 -4.36 56.58
N GLU A 361 20.94 -4.59 57.70
CA GLU A 361 20.45 -3.50 58.57
C GLU A 361 21.56 -2.57 59.08
N ALA A 362 22.80 -3.06 59.13
CA ALA A 362 23.97 -2.24 59.45
C ALA A 362 24.34 -1.27 58.31
N GLU A 363 24.27 -1.71 57.06
CA GLU A 363 24.54 -0.89 55.87
C GLU A 363 23.43 0.14 55.62
N ILE A 364 22.19 -0.20 55.94
CA ILE A 364 21.04 0.73 55.88
C ILE A 364 21.19 1.82 56.96
N SER A 365 21.60 1.44 58.18
CA SER A 365 21.83 2.39 59.27
C SER A 365 23.02 3.33 59.02
N GLU A 366 23.99 2.92 58.20
CA GLU A 366 25.16 3.74 57.85
C GLU A 366 24.84 4.70 56.69
N ALA A 367 23.94 4.32 55.78
CA ALA A 367 23.42 5.17 54.71
C ALA A 367 22.41 6.23 55.20
N GLU A 368 21.67 5.94 56.28
CA GLU A 368 20.71 6.87 56.88
C GLU A 368 21.31 7.81 57.95
N ALA A 369 22.61 7.69 58.25
CA ALA A 369 23.28 8.60 59.17
C ALA A 369 23.61 9.94 58.50
N PRO A 370 23.30 11.10 59.12
CA PRO A 370 23.69 12.40 58.58
C PRO A 370 25.22 12.53 58.55
N PRO A 371 25.81 13.17 57.51
CA PRO A 371 27.25 13.26 57.38
C PRO A 371 27.87 14.06 58.52
N SER A 372 29.00 13.58 59.06
CA SER A 372 29.79 14.33 60.02
C SER A 372 30.41 15.56 59.35
N VAL A 373 29.97 16.75 59.77
CA VAL A 373 30.40 18.02 59.19
C VAL A 373 31.85 18.31 59.56
N SER A 374 32.73 18.43 58.57
CA SER A 374 34.09 18.95 58.77
C SER A 374 34.08 20.48 58.79
N LEU A 375 35.05 21.06 59.51
CA LEU A 375 35.25 22.49 59.78
C LEU A 375 35.44 23.39 58.54
N GLU A 376 35.29 22.88 57.32
CA GLU A 376 35.42 23.66 56.08
C GLU A 376 34.06 24.04 55.46
N THR A 377 32.94 23.57 56.02
CA THR A 377 31.59 23.78 55.45
C THR A 377 30.82 24.98 56.04
N GLU A 378 31.35 25.66 57.06
CA GLU A 378 30.71 26.87 57.62
C GLU A 378 30.86 28.11 56.73
N GLY A 379 31.72 28.07 55.71
CA GLY A 379 31.96 29.20 54.80
C GLY A 379 31.00 29.29 53.60
N LEU A 380 30.23 28.25 53.31
CA LEU A 380 29.36 28.17 52.12
C LEU A 380 27.87 28.37 52.44
N ILE A 381 27.51 28.47 53.73
CA ILE A 381 26.11 28.64 54.18
C ILE A 381 25.69 30.13 54.10
N HIS A 382 26.62 31.06 53.91
CA HIS A 382 26.32 32.49 53.79
C HIS A 382 25.86 32.90 52.37
N ASP A 383 26.09 32.09 51.33
CA ASP A 383 25.78 32.46 49.94
C ASP A 383 24.44 31.88 49.41
N LEU A 384 23.61 31.29 50.29
CA LEU A 384 22.31 30.70 49.93
C LEU A 384 21.11 31.42 50.55
N GLU A 385 21.31 32.59 51.19
CA GLU A 385 20.25 33.40 51.81
C GLU A 385 19.78 34.60 50.95
N GLU A 386 19.93 34.54 49.62
CA GLU A 386 19.27 35.49 48.73
C GLU A 386 18.29 34.79 47.77
N ASP A 387 17.04 35.25 47.89
CA ASP A 387 15.93 35.21 46.94
C ASP A 387 15.07 33.93 46.86
N ILE A 388 14.09 33.92 47.78
CA ILE A 388 12.83 33.18 47.71
C ILE A 388 11.97 33.77 46.57
N GLU A 389 11.82 33.04 45.47
CA GLU A 389 10.69 33.21 44.55
C GLU A 389 9.69 32.05 44.71
N LEU A 390 8.43 32.43 44.92
CA LEU A 390 7.28 31.54 45.14
C LEU A 390 6.93 30.78 43.86
N ILE A 391 7.05 29.46 43.86
CA ILE A 391 6.44 28.57 42.85
C ILE A 391 5.00 28.28 43.32
N PRO A 392 3.95 28.66 42.57
CA PRO A 392 2.58 28.27 42.91
C PRO A 392 2.31 26.82 42.51
N ASP A 393 1.40 26.19 43.27
CA ASP A 393 0.93 24.81 43.21
C ASP A 393 0.90 24.16 41.81
N GLU A 394 1.44 22.94 41.72
CA GLU A 394 1.25 22.04 40.58
C GLU A 394 -0.25 21.87 40.29
N LYS A 395 -0.68 22.40 39.13
CA LYS A 395 -1.98 22.07 38.56
C LYS A 395 -1.95 20.63 38.07
N ILE A 396 -2.97 19.87 38.46
CA ILE A 396 -3.38 18.63 37.81
C ILE A 396 -3.59 18.96 36.32
N VAL A 397 -2.70 18.44 35.46
CA VAL A 397 -2.76 18.63 34.00
C VAL A 397 -4.00 17.90 33.51
N SER A 398 -4.97 18.63 32.95
CA SER A 398 -6.13 18.02 32.30
C SER A 398 -5.72 17.49 30.92
N GLU A 399 -6.32 16.38 30.46
CA GLU A 399 -6.06 15.80 29.12
C GLU A 399 -6.18 16.81 27.96
N THR A 400 -6.90 17.91 28.18
CA THR A 400 -7.03 19.04 27.26
C THR A 400 -5.71 19.77 26.98
N ASP A 401 -4.80 19.90 27.96
CA ASP A 401 -3.51 20.61 27.77
C ASP A 401 -2.49 19.74 27.01
N LEU A 402 -2.52 18.42 27.21
CA LEU A 402 -1.62 17.49 26.49
C LEU A 402 -1.96 17.39 24.99
N LEU A 403 -3.25 17.43 24.64
CA LEU A 403 -3.71 17.49 23.25
C LEU A 403 -3.35 18.83 22.60
N GLN A 404 -3.33 19.91 23.36
CA GLN A 404 -2.98 21.23 22.87
C GLN A 404 -1.47 21.37 22.63
N ASP A 405 -0.62 20.84 23.52
CA ASP A 405 0.84 20.79 23.33
C ASP A 405 1.26 19.85 22.18
N LEU A 406 0.56 18.73 21.99
CA LEU A 406 0.74 17.83 20.83
C LEU A 406 0.30 18.50 19.52
N ALA A 407 -0.82 19.24 19.53
CA ALA A 407 -1.28 19.99 18.36
C ALA A 407 -0.34 21.16 18.03
N GLU A 408 0.25 21.82 19.02
CA GLU A 408 1.26 22.86 18.82
C GLU A 408 2.60 22.27 18.32
N SER A 409 2.99 21.07 18.77
CA SER A 409 4.16 20.36 18.22
C SER A 409 3.94 19.84 16.80
N ALA A 410 2.74 19.37 16.46
CA ALA A 410 2.40 18.92 15.11
C ALA A 410 2.40 20.09 14.10
N LYS A 411 2.11 21.31 14.57
CA LYS A 411 2.17 22.54 13.78
C LYS A 411 3.58 23.08 13.54
N ALA A 412 4.60 22.46 14.14
CA ALA A 412 6.01 22.82 13.96
C ALA A 412 6.71 22.01 12.85
N ILE A 413 6.02 21.06 12.21
CA ILE A 413 6.55 20.32 11.06
C ILE A 413 6.19 21.11 9.80
N ASN A 414 7.19 21.76 9.20
CA ASN A 414 7.02 22.46 7.94
C ASN A 414 6.85 21.49 6.77
N LEU A 415 5.74 21.58 6.05
CA LEU A 415 5.52 20.88 4.79
C LEU A 415 6.24 21.62 3.65
N PRO A 416 6.83 20.92 2.66
CA PRO A 416 7.45 21.59 1.54
C PRO A 416 6.39 22.23 0.62
N PRO A 417 6.72 23.34 -0.08
CA PRO A 417 5.79 23.98 -0.99
C PRO A 417 5.55 23.09 -2.21
N ILE A 418 4.44 23.32 -2.92
CA ILE A 418 4.12 22.68 -4.19
C ILE A 418 4.43 23.69 -5.31
N ALA A 419 5.47 23.38 -6.10
CA ALA A 419 5.84 24.16 -7.27
C ALA A 419 4.98 23.75 -8.47
N ASP A 420 4.37 24.72 -9.15
CA ASP A 420 3.66 24.54 -10.41
C ASP A 420 4.30 25.47 -11.45
N ALA A 421 4.92 24.91 -12.49
CA ALA A 421 5.59 25.68 -13.55
C ALA A 421 4.67 26.01 -14.74
N GLY A 422 3.41 25.59 -14.68
CA GLY A 422 2.46 25.64 -15.80
C GLY A 422 2.62 24.48 -16.78
N ASP A 423 1.63 24.35 -17.68
CA ASP A 423 1.61 23.27 -18.66
C ASP A 423 2.59 23.52 -19.82
N ASP A 424 3.07 22.43 -20.43
CA ASP A 424 3.86 22.46 -21.65
C ASP A 424 3.10 23.17 -22.79
N LYS A 425 3.81 24.03 -23.53
CA LYS A 425 3.19 24.86 -24.59
C LYS A 425 3.95 24.80 -25.90
N THR A 426 3.18 24.73 -26.99
CA THR A 426 3.71 24.85 -28.36
C THR A 426 3.23 26.18 -28.97
N ILE A 427 4.17 27.00 -29.45
CA ILE A 427 3.91 28.37 -29.91
C ILE A 427 4.62 28.58 -31.25
N CYS A 428 3.97 29.25 -32.19
CA CYS A 428 4.59 29.62 -33.47
C CYS A 428 5.52 30.83 -33.31
N ALA A 429 6.68 30.80 -33.94
CA ALA A 429 7.59 31.94 -34.00
C ALA A 429 6.98 33.11 -34.80
N GLU A 430 7.30 34.34 -34.42
CA GLU A 430 7.03 35.54 -35.21
C GLU A 430 7.98 35.62 -36.43
N ASP A 431 7.77 36.59 -37.33
CA ASP A 431 8.54 36.77 -38.58
C ASP A 431 10.07 36.88 -38.38
N ASP A 432 10.53 37.20 -37.17
CA ASP A 432 11.94 37.27 -36.80
C ASP A 432 12.52 35.97 -36.21
N GLY A 433 11.75 34.88 -36.22
CA GLY A 433 12.14 33.55 -35.74
C GLY A 433 12.14 33.40 -34.22
N THR A 434 11.47 34.29 -33.49
CA THR A 434 11.34 34.23 -32.02
C THR A 434 9.91 34.34 -31.52
N ALA A 435 9.66 33.90 -30.28
CA ALA A 435 8.38 34.04 -29.59
C ALA A 435 8.60 34.61 -28.18
N ILE A 436 7.69 35.49 -27.72
CA ILE A 436 7.65 35.97 -26.34
C ILE A 436 6.69 35.10 -25.53
N ILE A 437 7.20 34.50 -24.46
CA ILE A 437 6.50 33.53 -23.63
C ILE A 437 6.43 34.05 -22.20
N LEU A 438 5.27 33.89 -21.57
CA LEU A 438 5.09 34.09 -20.14
C LEU A 438 5.20 32.72 -19.45
N LEU A 439 6.24 32.56 -18.64
CA LEU A 439 6.35 31.48 -17.65
C LEU A 439 5.54 31.93 -16.43
N ASP A 440 4.64 31.08 -15.95
CA ASP A 440 3.69 31.42 -14.90
C ASP A 440 3.67 30.33 -13.84
N GLY A 441 4.30 30.64 -12.71
CA GLY A 441 4.35 29.79 -11.53
C GLY A 441 3.44 30.26 -10.40
N SER A 442 2.52 31.19 -10.70
CA SER A 442 1.61 31.77 -9.68
C SER A 442 0.62 30.78 -9.08
N ARG A 443 0.47 29.59 -9.67
CA ARG A 443 -0.32 28.48 -9.11
C ARG A 443 0.46 27.67 -8.05
N SER A 444 1.74 27.95 -7.85
CA SER A 444 2.51 27.35 -6.75
C SER A 444 1.92 27.79 -5.41
N TYR A 445 1.86 26.89 -4.45
CA TYR A 445 1.34 27.20 -3.12
C TYR A 445 2.04 26.38 -2.06
N ASP A 446 1.95 26.85 -0.82
CA ASP A 446 2.50 26.19 0.35
C ASP A 446 1.33 25.71 1.24
N PRO A 447 1.18 24.40 1.52
CA PRO A 447 0.04 23.86 2.27
C PRO A 447 -0.08 24.36 3.72
N ASP A 448 1.03 24.67 4.38
CA ASP A 448 1.06 25.10 5.79
C ASP A 448 1.66 26.50 6.01
N GLY A 449 2.06 27.18 4.94
CA GLY A 449 2.67 28.50 4.99
C GLY A 449 2.45 29.36 3.75
N SER A 450 3.52 30.03 3.33
CA SER A 450 3.56 30.99 2.23
C SER A 450 4.89 30.90 1.50
N ILE A 451 4.87 31.20 0.20
CA ILE A 451 6.08 31.17 -0.62
C ILE A 451 6.88 32.46 -0.41
N ASP A 452 8.14 32.32 -0.01
CA ASP A 452 9.08 33.43 0.17
C ASP A 452 9.85 33.74 -1.13
N HIS A 453 10.22 32.71 -1.92
CA HIS A 453 11.04 32.89 -3.11
C HIS A 453 10.63 32.02 -4.30
N TYR A 454 10.73 32.60 -5.51
CA TYR A 454 10.63 31.91 -6.79
C TYR A 454 11.95 32.03 -7.52
N SER A 455 12.36 30.99 -8.24
CA SER A 455 13.56 31.03 -9.08
C SER A 455 13.37 30.19 -10.33
N TRP A 456 13.39 30.85 -11.48
CA TRP A 456 13.31 30.21 -12.78
C TRP A 456 14.71 30.01 -13.34
N GLN A 457 15.03 28.79 -13.75
CA GLN A 457 16.29 28.42 -14.39
C GLN A 457 16.05 27.82 -15.76
N ASN A 458 16.97 28.08 -16.70
CA ASN A 458 16.95 27.37 -17.98
C ASN A 458 17.66 26.01 -17.88
N SER A 459 17.60 25.20 -18.94
CA SER A 459 18.27 23.88 -19.04
C SER A 459 19.79 23.88 -18.78
N ASN A 460 20.44 25.05 -18.77
CA ASN A 460 21.87 25.19 -18.48
C ASN A 460 22.15 25.62 -17.02
N GLY A 461 21.13 25.63 -16.16
CA GLY A 461 21.22 26.05 -14.76
C GLY A 461 21.38 27.57 -14.57
N LYS A 462 21.11 28.38 -15.61
CA LYS A 462 21.17 29.84 -15.49
C LYS A 462 19.82 30.37 -15.01
N VAL A 463 19.83 31.12 -13.91
CA VAL A 463 18.64 31.85 -13.42
C VAL A 463 18.21 32.92 -14.44
N ILE A 464 16.95 32.88 -14.83
CA ILE A 464 16.32 33.76 -15.81
C ILE A 464 15.27 34.71 -15.19
N GLY A 465 14.85 34.45 -13.96
CA GLY A 465 13.98 35.35 -13.19
C GLY A 465 13.68 34.80 -11.79
N ASP A 466 13.24 35.68 -10.90
CA ASP A 466 13.03 35.42 -9.46
C ASP A 466 11.59 35.75 -9.00
N SER A 467 10.69 35.96 -9.96
CA SER A 467 9.27 36.24 -9.72
C SER A 467 8.40 35.05 -10.13
N ALA A 468 7.20 34.96 -9.55
CA ALA A 468 6.22 33.94 -9.91
C ALA A 468 5.93 33.93 -11.43
N GLN A 469 5.91 35.11 -12.06
CA GLN A 469 5.72 35.26 -13.50
C GLN A 469 6.94 35.90 -14.16
N VAL A 470 7.48 35.28 -15.23
CA VAL A 470 8.66 35.76 -15.96
C VAL A 470 8.40 35.72 -17.46
N ARG A 471 8.71 36.82 -18.17
CA ARG A 471 8.61 36.88 -19.63
C ARG A 471 9.97 36.58 -20.28
N VAL A 472 10.02 35.57 -21.13
CA VAL A 472 11.22 35.17 -21.87
C VAL A 472 11.01 35.27 -23.37
N ARG A 473 12.08 35.56 -24.11
CA ARG A 473 12.08 35.58 -25.58
C ARG A 473 12.92 34.43 -26.11
N LEU A 474 12.30 33.51 -26.81
CA LEU A 474 12.91 32.24 -27.24
C LEU A 474 12.98 32.17 -28.77
N ARG A 475 14.03 31.55 -29.30
CA ARG A 475 14.13 31.20 -30.73
C ARG A 475 13.40 29.90 -31.00
N ALA A 476 13.07 29.63 -32.27
CA ALA A 476 12.59 28.33 -32.70
C ALA A 476 13.45 27.17 -32.13
N GLY A 477 12.81 26.15 -31.59
CA GLY A 477 13.41 25.05 -30.84
C GLY A 477 12.66 24.70 -29.55
N THR A 478 13.10 23.65 -28.89
CA THR A 478 12.56 23.20 -27.60
C THR A 478 13.42 23.77 -26.46
N HIS A 479 12.77 24.44 -25.50
CA HIS A 479 13.40 25.04 -24.33
C HIS A 479 12.73 24.51 -23.07
N SER A 480 13.52 24.07 -22.09
CA SER A 480 13.02 23.62 -20.79
C SER A 480 13.42 24.62 -19.70
N PHE A 481 12.48 24.90 -18.79
CA PHE A 481 12.67 25.77 -17.65
C PHE A 481 12.29 25.04 -16.36
N GLU A 482 13.13 25.17 -15.33
CA GLU A 482 12.89 24.66 -13.99
C GLU A 482 12.49 25.84 -13.09
N LEU A 483 11.31 25.75 -12.47
CA LEU A 483 10.89 26.62 -11.38
C LEU A 483 11.30 25.97 -10.06
N THR A 484 12.01 26.71 -9.21
CA THR A 484 12.24 26.38 -7.80
C THR A 484 11.42 27.35 -6.94
N VAL A 485 10.68 26.81 -5.99
CA VAL A 485 9.86 27.55 -5.03
C VAL A 485 10.36 27.26 -3.63
N ILE A 486 10.53 28.29 -2.81
CA ILE A 486 11.01 28.18 -1.43
C ILE A 486 9.98 28.82 -0.50
N ASP A 487 9.58 28.11 0.55
CA ASP A 487 8.63 28.59 1.56
C ASP A 487 9.28 29.51 2.62
N ASN A 488 8.45 30.08 3.49
CA ASN A 488 8.88 30.95 4.59
C ASN A 488 9.65 30.25 5.72
N ASN A 489 9.76 28.93 5.68
CA ASN A 489 10.46 28.10 6.66
C ASN A 489 11.72 27.43 6.07
N GLY A 490 12.02 27.69 4.78
CA GLY A 490 13.23 27.28 4.07
C GLY A 490 13.14 25.96 3.29
N ALA A 491 11.99 25.28 3.21
CA ALA A 491 11.88 24.10 2.35
C ALA A 491 11.63 24.50 0.89
N ALA A 492 12.08 23.64 -0.04
CA ALA A 492 12.11 23.96 -1.46
C ALA A 492 11.54 22.83 -2.32
N SER A 493 10.82 23.21 -3.36
CA SER A 493 10.25 22.30 -4.36
C SER A 493 10.51 22.79 -5.77
N LYS A 494 10.44 21.87 -6.74
CA LYS A 494 10.82 22.13 -8.13
C LYS A 494 9.79 21.59 -9.11
N ALA A 495 9.56 22.33 -10.19
CA ALA A 495 8.72 21.92 -11.31
C ALA A 495 9.38 22.31 -12.64
N ILE A 496 9.10 21.55 -13.70
CA ILE A 496 9.68 21.77 -15.03
C ILE A 496 8.57 22.06 -16.03
N VAL A 497 8.80 23.02 -16.92
CA VAL A 497 7.93 23.32 -18.07
C VAL A 497 8.74 23.34 -19.36
N THR A 498 8.16 22.79 -20.42
CA THR A 498 8.76 22.72 -21.76
C THR A 498 8.01 23.60 -22.75
N MET A 499 8.76 24.49 -23.40
CA MET A 499 8.28 25.40 -24.42
C MET A 499 8.81 24.98 -25.79
N ARG A 500 7.92 24.62 -26.71
CA ARG A 500 8.25 24.28 -28.11
C ARG A 500 7.92 25.48 -29.00
N VAL A 501 8.94 26.13 -29.55
CA VAL A 501 8.76 27.23 -30.51
C VAL A 501 8.99 26.69 -31.91
N GLN A 502 7.97 26.76 -32.78
CA GLN A 502 7.99 26.18 -34.13
C GLN A 502 7.98 27.25 -35.21
#